data_AF-A0A954ZFB1-F1
#
_entry.id   AF-A0A954ZFB1-F1
#
_cell.length_a   1.000
_cell.length_b   1.000
_cell.length_c   1.000
_cell.angle_alpha   90.00
_cell.angle_beta   90.00
_cell.angle_gamma   90.00
#
_symmetry.space_group_name_H-M   'P 1'
#
loop_
_entity.id
_entity.type
_entity.pdbx_description
1 polymer ?
#
loop_
_entity_poly.entity_id
_entity_poly.type
_entity_poly.pdbx_seq_one_letter_code
_entity_poly.pdbx_strand_id
1 'polypeptide(L)'
;MLHFATGAITSSAVAEDYQTVTVGHEQPVAGNAAIPSFTVRPVQFTQPVPNAAPNIAPNAPTIPWPTNAGPTQTLPGFPITGPSPTTMAPGNLSGAQGAVSQLGGRRVHTFPRSSVPSQLESFLSADGRERVTIISSGVNIIIEGVDQLGTVDIATDRLVIWSSADPNAAGAGNKAAEMYMEGDVIFRQGERTVYAQSMYYNVATQVGAVLDAELLTPAPGYEGLLRLKARVLRQVGPNSFQAQDAAFTSSRLGVPRYWFQSGEATFEDRALPRLDPLTGQPMVNPVTGEMVVDHNRLATSRSNFIYAGEIPVFYWPRFATDFTKPGIYLTSIKFGSDRVFGNQVRTEWDLYQIFGIASPPQGTDWTASLDYLSDRGWGVGTTFEYELPSFLGRPGPTVGYFDAWGIDDQGLDNLGSDRRGLTPEEDLRGRVLWKHRQRFWNGLQFSGELGYISDRNFLEQYYEREWDQWKDQSTGFEFKQLAGNGSWNLAADFQLNEFFTQTEWWPRVDQFQMGHSLLGDRL
;
A
#
# COMPACT_ATOMS: atom_id res chain seq x y z
N MET A 1 -24.17 -5.18 50.14
CA MET A 1 -25.03 -5.48 51.32
C MET A 1 -26.47 -5.47 50.85
N LEU A 2 -26.99 -6.62 50.42
CA LEU A 2 -28.41 -7.00 50.39
C LEU A 2 -28.46 -8.42 49.79
N HIS A 3 -29.04 -9.32 50.57
CA HIS A 3 -29.20 -10.75 50.36
C HIS A 3 -30.70 -11.07 50.35
N PHE A 4 -31.04 -12.33 50.04
CA PHE A 4 -32.38 -12.97 49.96
C PHE A 4 -33.06 -12.87 48.58
N ALA A 5 -33.66 -13.92 48.01
CA ALA A 5 -33.79 -15.32 48.38
C ALA A 5 -34.12 -16.19 47.16
N THR A 6 -33.88 -17.48 47.36
CA THR A 6 -34.15 -18.70 46.59
C THR A 6 -35.58 -18.91 46.11
N GLY A 7 -35.71 -19.56 44.94
CA GLY A 7 -36.91 -20.27 44.49
C GLY A 7 -36.54 -21.32 43.44
N ALA A 8 -36.75 -22.59 43.74
CA ALA A 8 -36.47 -23.75 42.89
C ALA A 8 -37.75 -24.56 42.69
N ILE A 9 -38.04 -25.06 41.47
CA ILE A 9 -38.81 -26.30 41.20
C ILE A 9 -38.39 -26.91 39.83
N THR A 10 -37.69 -28.05 39.93
CA THR A 10 -37.60 -29.33 39.16
C THR A 10 -38.09 -29.54 37.71
N SER A 11 -37.30 -30.33 36.95
CA SER A 11 -37.71 -31.54 36.17
C SER A 11 -36.49 -32.10 35.40
N SER A 12 -35.84 -33.15 35.89
CA SER A 12 -35.97 -34.59 35.53
C SER A 12 -34.92 -35.04 34.49
N ALA A 13 -34.11 -36.02 34.91
CA ALA A 13 -33.06 -36.67 34.14
C ALA A 13 -33.51 -38.09 33.81
N VAL A 14 -33.23 -38.53 32.58
CA VAL A 14 -33.29 -39.94 32.16
C VAL A 14 -31.98 -40.26 31.45
N ALA A 15 -31.32 -41.30 31.94
CA ALA A 15 -30.11 -41.91 31.40
C ALA A 15 -30.49 -42.94 30.34
N GLU A 16 -29.70 -43.07 29.27
CA GLU A 16 -29.70 -44.28 28.43
C GLU A 16 -28.27 -44.69 28.06
N ASP A 17 -27.93 -45.86 28.62
CA ASP A 17 -27.11 -46.98 28.19
C ASP A 17 -26.17 -46.91 26.97
N TYR A 18 -24.94 -47.35 27.24
CA TYR A 18 -23.96 -47.81 26.28
C TYR A 18 -24.33 -49.20 25.74
N GLN A 19 -24.40 -49.35 24.41
CA GLN A 19 -24.21 -50.65 23.76
C GLN A 19 -23.16 -50.57 22.64
N THR A 20 -22.17 -51.45 22.78
CA THR A 20 -21.18 -51.87 21.79
C THR A 20 -21.84 -52.59 20.61
N VAL A 21 -21.46 -52.25 19.37
CA VAL A 21 -21.68 -53.11 18.20
C VAL A 21 -20.42 -53.19 17.34
N THR A 22 -20.06 -54.44 17.05
CA THR A 22 -18.90 -54.95 16.32
C THR A 22 -18.95 -54.65 14.82
N VAL A 23 -17.75 -54.56 14.25
CA VAL A 23 -17.36 -54.32 12.85
C VAL A 23 -18.03 -55.27 11.85
N GLY A 24 -18.55 -54.71 10.75
CA GLY A 24 -18.91 -55.40 9.51
C GLY A 24 -18.49 -54.58 8.29
N HIS A 25 -17.72 -55.18 7.39
CA HIS A 25 -17.25 -54.60 6.12
C HIS A 25 -18.40 -54.38 5.12
N GLU A 26 -18.61 -53.14 4.68
CA GLU A 26 -19.20 -52.81 3.37
C GLU A 26 -18.55 -51.53 2.77
N GLN A 27 -18.51 -51.49 1.44
CA GLN A 27 -17.70 -50.63 0.55
C GLN A 27 -17.87 -49.10 0.74
N PRO A 28 -16.87 -48.28 0.36
CA PRO A 28 -17.00 -46.83 0.39
C PRO A 28 -17.87 -46.35 -0.80
N VAL A 29 -19.03 -45.79 -0.49
CA VAL A 29 -19.79 -44.95 -1.42
C VAL A 29 -19.08 -43.59 -1.50
N ALA A 30 -18.56 -43.26 -2.67
CA ALA A 30 -17.94 -41.97 -2.97
C ALA A 30 -18.99 -40.85 -2.89
N GLY A 31 -19.07 -40.18 -1.74
CA GLY A 31 -19.74 -38.90 -1.58
C GLY A 31 -18.74 -37.77 -1.82
N ASN A 32 -18.74 -37.19 -3.03
CA ASN A 32 -18.06 -35.92 -3.31
C ASN A 32 -18.65 -34.83 -2.41
N ALA A 33 -18.02 -34.56 -1.27
CA ALA A 33 -18.20 -33.31 -0.56
C ALA A 33 -17.57 -32.20 -1.40
N ALA A 34 -18.42 -31.48 -2.15
CA ALA A 34 -18.01 -30.34 -2.95
C ALA A 34 -17.38 -29.28 -2.02
N ILE A 35 -16.08 -29.06 -2.18
CA ILE A 35 -15.42 -27.82 -1.79
C ILE A 35 -16.21 -26.69 -2.46
N PRO A 36 -16.65 -25.63 -1.77
CA PRO A 36 -17.32 -24.51 -2.42
C PRO A 36 -16.41 -23.98 -3.53
N SER A 37 -16.83 -24.16 -4.77
CA SER A 37 -16.12 -23.66 -5.95
C SER A 37 -16.28 -22.15 -5.99
N PHE A 38 -15.37 -21.43 -5.33
CA PHE A 38 -15.16 -20.00 -5.57
C PHE A 38 -14.60 -19.86 -6.99
N THR A 39 -15.48 -19.79 -7.98
CA THR A 39 -15.07 -19.69 -9.39
C THR A 39 -14.65 -18.25 -9.66
N VAL A 40 -13.41 -17.92 -9.32
CA VAL A 40 -12.75 -16.72 -9.82
C VAL A 40 -12.56 -16.92 -11.33
N ARG A 41 -13.15 -16.04 -12.15
CA ARG A 41 -13.02 -16.17 -13.60
C ARG A 41 -11.63 -15.68 -14.00
N PRO A 42 -10.78 -16.50 -14.66
CA PRO A 42 -9.45 -16.05 -15.08
C PRO A 42 -9.57 -14.82 -15.99
N VAL A 43 -8.82 -13.77 -15.67
CA VAL A 43 -8.80 -12.56 -16.50
C VAL A 43 -8.09 -12.88 -17.80
N GLN A 44 -8.79 -12.68 -18.92
CA GLN A 44 -8.21 -12.91 -20.24
C GLN A 44 -7.49 -11.64 -20.72
N PHE A 45 -6.20 -11.77 -20.96
CA PHE A 45 -5.43 -10.77 -21.68
C PHE A 45 -5.44 -11.14 -23.16
N THR A 46 -6.03 -10.28 -23.98
CA THR A 46 -5.93 -10.39 -25.43
C THR A 46 -4.72 -9.61 -25.91
N GLN A 47 -3.97 -10.13 -26.88
CA GLN A 47 -3.09 -9.26 -27.64
C GLN A 47 -3.96 -8.17 -28.29
N PRO A 48 -3.58 -6.88 -28.22
CA PRO A 48 -4.25 -5.91 -29.05
C PRO A 48 -4.09 -6.38 -30.49
N VAL A 49 -5.21 -6.56 -31.20
CA VAL A 49 -5.18 -6.56 -32.65
C VAL A 49 -4.48 -5.25 -33.03
N PRO A 50 -3.49 -5.23 -33.93
CA PRO A 50 -2.99 -3.98 -34.46
C PRO A 50 -4.11 -3.33 -35.27
N ASN A 51 -5.04 -2.68 -34.58
CA ASN A 51 -5.94 -1.75 -35.22
C ASN A 51 -5.05 -0.66 -35.77
N ALA A 52 -5.14 -0.51 -37.09
CA ALA A 52 -4.49 0.50 -37.88
C ALA A 52 -4.42 1.80 -37.07
N ALA A 53 -3.24 2.43 -37.09
CA ALA A 53 -3.09 3.80 -36.68
C ALA A 53 -4.35 4.58 -37.12
N PRO A 54 -4.95 5.43 -36.26
CA PRO A 54 -6.09 6.22 -36.66
C PRO A 54 -5.73 6.83 -38.02
N ASN A 55 -6.57 6.58 -39.02
CA ASN A 55 -6.37 7.15 -40.34
C ASN A 55 -6.50 8.66 -40.15
N ILE A 56 -5.37 9.32 -39.87
CA ILE A 56 -5.27 10.76 -39.81
C ILE A 56 -5.67 11.16 -41.22
N ALA A 57 -6.87 11.70 -41.38
CA ALA A 57 -7.25 12.34 -42.63
C ALA A 57 -6.07 13.25 -43.03
N PRO A 58 -5.57 13.23 -44.28
CA PRO A 58 -4.32 13.90 -44.67
C PRO A 58 -4.21 15.40 -44.32
N ASN A 59 -5.30 16.02 -43.83
CA ASN A 59 -5.42 17.44 -43.54
C ASN A 59 -5.89 17.77 -42.10
N ALA A 60 -5.75 16.88 -41.12
CA ALA A 60 -5.96 17.29 -39.72
C ALA A 60 -4.83 18.26 -39.29
N PRO A 61 -5.14 19.47 -38.76
CA PRO A 61 -4.10 20.38 -38.29
C PRO A 61 -3.35 19.73 -37.14
N THR A 62 -2.05 19.49 -37.33
CA THR A 62 -1.14 19.09 -36.27
C THR A 62 -0.99 20.25 -35.30
N ILE A 63 -1.66 20.18 -34.15
CA ILE A 63 -1.38 21.08 -33.03
C ILE A 63 -0.07 20.59 -32.39
N PRO A 64 1.01 21.40 -32.35
CA PRO A 64 2.24 20.99 -31.69
C PRO A 64 1.99 20.81 -30.20
N TRP A 65 2.44 19.69 -29.64
CA TRP A 65 2.54 19.50 -28.20
C TRP A 65 3.47 20.58 -27.61
N PRO A 66 3.12 21.24 -26.49
CA PRO A 66 4.07 22.11 -25.81
C PRO A 66 5.18 21.25 -25.22
N THR A 67 6.36 21.26 -25.85
CA THR A 67 7.58 20.80 -25.22
C THR A 67 7.94 21.81 -24.14
N ASN A 68 7.82 21.42 -22.86
CA ASN A 68 8.45 22.14 -21.76
C ASN A 68 9.97 22.00 -21.91
N ALA A 69 10.58 22.95 -22.62
CA ALA A 69 12.02 23.15 -22.60
C ALA A 69 12.37 23.87 -21.30
N GLY A 70 13.08 23.18 -20.39
CA GLY A 70 13.77 23.83 -19.27
C GLY A 70 14.80 24.85 -19.78
N PRO A 71 15.28 25.76 -18.91
CA PRO A 71 16.15 26.84 -19.32
C PRO A 71 17.48 26.28 -19.84
N THR A 72 17.72 26.43 -21.15
CA THR A 72 18.98 26.03 -21.78
C THR A 72 19.88 27.26 -21.88
N GLN A 73 21.05 27.17 -21.24
CA GLN A 73 22.11 28.16 -21.35
C GLN A 73 22.64 28.25 -22.78
N THR A 74 22.97 29.47 -23.18
CA THR A 74 23.49 29.87 -24.50
C THR A 74 24.87 29.27 -24.80
N LEU A 75 25.04 28.73 -26.02
CA LEU A 75 26.34 28.65 -26.73
C LEU A 75 26.13 28.98 -28.23
N PRO A 76 27.11 29.62 -28.92
CA PRO A 76 26.87 30.24 -30.23
C PRO A 76 27.31 29.40 -31.44
N GLY A 77 26.59 29.56 -32.57
CA GLY A 77 27.11 29.46 -33.95
C GLY A 77 26.76 28.19 -34.75
N PHE A 78 25.93 28.31 -35.80
CA PHE A 78 26.28 28.41 -37.23
C PHE A 78 24.99 28.44 -38.09
N PRO A 79 24.94 29.17 -39.23
CA PRO A 79 23.73 29.34 -40.02
C PRO A 79 23.60 28.28 -41.13
N ILE A 80 22.38 27.79 -41.35
CA ILE A 80 22.00 27.16 -42.62
C ILE A 80 20.72 27.82 -43.14
N THR A 81 20.89 28.48 -44.28
CA THR A 81 19.87 29.10 -45.11
C THR A 81 19.15 28.06 -45.95
N GLY A 82 17.83 28.14 -46.03
CA GLY A 82 16.98 27.33 -46.92
C GLY A 82 15.60 27.97 -47.04
N PRO A 83 14.94 27.90 -48.22
CA PRO A 83 14.07 28.95 -48.72
C PRO A 83 12.70 28.99 -48.04
N SER A 84 12.18 30.20 -47.84
CA SER A 84 10.80 30.47 -47.49
C SER A 84 9.85 29.98 -48.59
N PRO A 85 8.82 29.18 -48.27
CA PRO A 85 7.71 28.97 -49.18
C PRO A 85 6.70 30.11 -49.02
N THR A 86 6.54 30.81 -50.12
CA THR A 86 5.48 31.70 -50.58
C THR A 86 4.13 31.55 -49.87
N THR A 87 3.59 32.68 -49.45
CA THR A 87 2.18 32.87 -49.07
C THR A 87 1.25 32.50 -50.22
N MET A 88 0.46 31.43 -50.06
CA MET A 88 -0.77 31.25 -50.84
C MET A 88 -1.96 31.80 -50.05
N ALA A 89 -2.76 32.63 -50.72
CA ALA A 89 -4.02 33.16 -50.22
C ALA A 89 -5.02 32.02 -49.91
N PRO A 90 -6.01 32.25 -49.02
CA PRO A 90 -6.86 31.18 -48.51
C PRO A 90 -7.80 30.66 -49.61
N GLY A 91 -7.57 29.41 -50.03
CA GLY A 91 -8.57 28.62 -50.73
C GLY A 91 -9.63 28.14 -49.75
N ASN A 92 -10.88 28.49 -50.02
CA ASN A 92 -12.05 28.14 -49.23
C ASN A 92 -12.20 26.60 -49.18
N LEU A 93 -11.98 25.99 -48.01
CA LEU A 93 -12.32 24.59 -47.73
C LEU A 93 -13.17 24.52 -46.46
N SER A 94 -14.48 24.49 -46.66
CA SER A 94 -15.47 24.12 -45.65
C SER A 94 -15.47 22.59 -45.47
N GLY A 95 -14.99 22.09 -44.35
CA GLY A 95 -15.10 20.69 -43.96
C GLY A 95 -14.46 20.40 -42.61
N ALA A 96 -15.26 19.90 -41.65
CA ALA A 96 -14.93 19.55 -40.27
C ALA A 96 -14.58 20.71 -39.31
N GLN A 97 -15.56 21.59 -39.04
CA GLN A 97 -15.52 22.41 -37.82
C GLN A 97 -16.00 21.56 -36.64
N GLY A 98 -15.11 21.21 -35.72
CA GLY A 98 -15.50 20.71 -34.40
C GLY A 98 -16.26 21.80 -33.64
N ALA A 99 -17.37 21.44 -32.99
CA ALA A 99 -18.13 22.39 -32.19
C ALA A 99 -17.30 22.77 -30.95
N VAL A 100 -17.08 24.07 -30.75
CA VAL A 100 -16.42 24.62 -29.55
C VAL A 100 -17.48 25.27 -28.69
N SER A 101 -17.65 24.78 -27.46
CA SER A 101 -18.56 25.36 -26.47
C SER A 101 -17.78 25.77 -25.23
N GLN A 102 -18.04 26.98 -24.71
CA GLN A 102 -17.51 27.45 -23.44
C GLN A 102 -18.55 27.20 -22.34
N LEU A 103 -18.24 26.29 -21.42
CA LEU A 103 -19.08 25.96 -20.27
C LEU A 103 -18.29 26.26 -19.00
N GLY A 104 -18.66 27.33 -18.28
CA GLY A 104 -18.13 27.61 -16.94
C GLY A 104 -16.59 27.71 -16.84
N GLY A 105 -15.92 28.31 -17.83
CA GLY A 105 -14.46 28.42 -17.88
C GLY A 105 -13.72 27.22 -18.49
N ARG A 106 -14.45 26.16 -18.85
CA ARG A 106 -13.92 24.99 -19.57
C ARG A 106 -14.19 25.11 -21.06
N ARG A 107 -13.22 24.68 -21.87
CA ARG A 107 -13.35 24.65 -23.33
C ARG A 107 -13.59 23.21 -23.76
N VAL A 108 -14.74 22.97 -24.38
CA VAL A 108 -15.12 21.64 -24.86
C VAL A 108 -15.01 21.62 -26.38
N HIS A 109 -14.20 20.71 -26.90
CA HIS A 109 -14.06 20.42 -28.32
C HIS A 109 -14.66 19.06 -28.62
N THR A 110 -15.55 19.00 -29.62
CA THR A 110 -16.18 17.75 -30.05
C THR A 110 -15.82 17.45 -31.51
N PHE A 111 -15.34 16.23 -31.76
CA PHE A 111 -14.95 15.74 -33.09
C PHE A 111 -15.60 14.39 -33.37
N PRO A 112 -15.96 14.07 -34.62
CA PRO A 112 -16.37 12.72 -34.98
C PRO A 112 -15.17 11.76 -34.86
N ARG A 113 -15.42 10.52 -34.44
CA ARG A 113 -14.38 9.48 -34.33
C ARG A 113 -13.92 8.95 -35.69
N SER A 114 -14.75 9.10 -36.71
CA SER A 114 -14.52 8.59 -38.07
C SER A 114 -14.89 9.64 -39.12
N SER A 115 -14.82 9.27 -40.41
CA SER A 115 -15.33 10.08 -41.50
C SER A 115 -16.85 10.23 -41.51
N VAL A 116 -17.57 9.48 -40.67
CA VAL A 116 -19.01 9.60 -40.46
C VAL A 116 -19.25 10.71 -39.41
N PRO A 117 -20.04 11.75 -39.72
CA PRO A 117 -20.40 12.78 -38.74
C PRO A 117 -21.16 12.16 -37.56
N SER A 118 -20.81 12.61 -36.34
CA SER A 118 -21.54 12.23 -35.13
C SER A 118 -22.97 12.78 -35.18
N GLN A 119 -23.96 11.96 -34.85
CA GLN A 119 -25.35 12.38 -34.74
C GLN A 119 -25.64 12.83 -33.31
N LEU A 120 -26.23 14.02 -33.16
CA LEU A 120 -26.57 14.61 -31.87
C LEU A 120 -28.09 14.80 -31.78
N GLU A 121 -28.70 14.15 -30.81
CA GLU A 121 -30.11 14.31 -30.46
C GLU A 121 -30.20 14.86 -29.03
N SER A 122 -30.99 15.91 -28.83
CA SER A 122 -31.20 16.50 -27.50
C SER A 122 -32.68 16.76 -27.28
N PHE A 123 -33.21 16.25 -26.16
CA PHE A 123 -34.62 16.39 -25.80
C PHE A 123 -34.77 16.54 -24.28
N LEU A 124 -35.93 17.01 -23.84
CA LEU A 124 -36.27 17.09 -22.41
C LEU A 124 -36.87 15.76 -21.95
N SER A 125 -36.51 15.33 -20.74
CA SER A 125 -37.11 14.17 -20.08
C SER A 125 -38.63 14.33 -19.95
N ALA A 126 -39.35 13.22 -19.77
CA ALA A 126 -40.80 13.20 -19.69
C ALA A 126 -41.37 14.08 -18.55
N ASP A 127 -40.58 14.33 -17.51
CA ASP A 127 -40.92 15.21 -16.38
C ASP A 127 -40.50 16.67 -16.58
N GLY A 128 -39.83 16.99 -17.70
CA GLY A 128 -39.33 18.32 -18.05
C GLY A 128 -38.17 18.83 -17.21
N ARG A 129 -37.60 18.02 -16.30
CA ARG A 129 -36.58 18.47 -15.34
C ARG A 129 -35.16 18.28 -15.83
N GLU A 130 -34.97 17.32 -16.72
CA GLU A 130 -33.66 16.95 -17.27
C GLU A 130 -33.63 17.15 -18.79
N ARG A 131 -32.46 17.49 -19.31
CA ARG A 131 -32.14 17.45 -20.74
C ARG A 131 -31.25 16.24 -20.99
N VAL A 132 -31.71 15.36 -21.88
CA VAL A 132 -30.97 14.18 -22.31
C VAL A 132 -30.34 14.50 -23.66
N THR A 133 -29.02 14.36 -23.74
CA THR A 133 -28.27 14.53 -24.99
C THR A 133 -27.64 13.21 -25.36
N ILE A 134 -27.99 12.69 -26.53
CA ILE A 134 -27.48 11.44 -27.09
C ILE A 134 -26.57 11.79 -28.26
N ILE A 135 -25.33 11.30 -28.21
CA ILE A 135 -24.36 11.37 -29.29
C ILE A 135 -24.10 9.96 -29.78
N SER A 136 -24.30 9.73 -31.07
CA SER A 136 -24.08 8.42 -31.70
C SER A 136 -23.18 8.54 -32.94
N SER A 137 -22.77 7.39 -33.48
CA SER A 137 -21.85 7.28 -34.62
C SER A 137 -20.41 7.71 -34.34
N GLY A 138 -19.95 7.55 -33.09
CA GLY A 138 -18.56 7.78 -32.71
C GLY A 138 -18.23 9.25 -32.44
N VAL A 139 -17.80 9.54 -31.22
CA VAL A 139 -17.43 10.88 -30.78
C VAL A 139 -16.07 10.86 -30.06
N ASN A 140 -15.30 11.93 -30.27
CA ASN A 140 -14.14 12.29 -29.49
C ASN A 140 -14.41 13.67 -28.84
N ILE A 141 -14.31 13.76 -27.52
CA ILE A 141 -14.52 14.96 -26.73
C ILE A 141 -13.24 15.30 -25.98
N ILE A 142 -12.74 16.51 -26.19
CA ILE A 142 -11.59 17.07 -25.48
C ILE A 142 -12.07 18.21 -24.59
N ILE A 143 -11.83 18.11 -23.29
CA ILE A 143 -12.21 19.10 -22.28
C ILE A 143 -10.95 19.73 -21.70
N GLU A 144 -10.76 21.02 -21.95
CA GLU A 144 -9.67 21.81 -21.39
C GLU A 144 -10.14 22.59 -20.15
N GLY A 145 -9.24 22.78 -19.18
CA GLY A 145 -9.53 23.56 -17.96
C GLY A 145 -10.17 22.76 -16.82
N VAL A 146 -9.94 21.44 -16.76
CA VAL A 146 -10.40 20.57 -15.67
C VAL A 146 -9.32 20.49 -14.57
N ASP A 147 -9.34 21.44 -13.63
CA ASP A 147 -8.50 21.51 -12.41
C ASP A 147 -6.99 21.22 -12.65
N GLN A 148 -6.24 20.86 -11.59
CA GLN A 148 -4.78 20.67 -11.59
C GLN A 148 -4.29 19.46 -12.43
N LEU A 149 -5.19 18.70 -13.06
CA LEU A 149 -4.91 17.42 -13.74
C LEU A 149 -4.87 17.53 -15.27
N GLY A 150 -5.15 18.70 -15.85
CA GLY A 150 -4.96 18.99 -17.27
C GLY A 150 -6.17 18.70 -18.16
N THR A 151 -5.91 18.28 -19.40
CA THR A 151 -6.93 18.02 -20.42
C THR A 151 -7.52 16.61 -20.28
N VAL A 152 -8.84 16.50 -20.41
CA VAL A 152 -9.55 15.21 -20.45
C VAL A 152 -9.92 14.88 -21.90
N ASP A 153 -9.57 13.69 -22.37
CA ASP A 153 -9.89 13.18 -23.70
C ASP A 153 -10.77 11.93 -23.58
N ILE A 154 -11.93 11.95 -24.24
CA ILE A 154 -12.95 10.91 -24.17
C ILE A 154 -13.30 10.48 -25.59
N ALA A 155 -13.10 9.21 -25.91
CA ALA A 155 -13.55 8.62 -27.18
C ALA A 155 -14.51 7.46 -26.92
N THR A 156 -15.64 7.42 -27.62
CA THR A 156 -16.66 6.36 -27.48
C THR A 156 -17.54 6.30 -28.72
N ASP A 157 -18.22 5.16 -28.96
CA ASP A 157 -19.16 5.02 -30.08
C ASP A 157 -20.51 5.68 -29.79
N ARG A 158 -20.99 5.56 -28.56
CA ARG A 158 -22.22 6.19 -28.06
C ARG A 158 -21.95 6.88 -26.73
N LEU A 159 -22.54 8.07 -26.56
CA LEU A 159 -22.48 8.85 -25.34
C LEU A 159 -23.88 9.40 -25.03
N VAL A 160 -24.32 9.23 -23.80
CA VAL A 160 -25.54 9.85 -23.27
C VAL A 160 -25.14 10.77 -22.11
N ILE A 161 -25.62 12.00 -22.14
CA ILE A 161 -25.41 12.99 -21.09
C ILE A 161 -26.77 13.42 -20.58
N TRP A 162 -27.00 13.25 -19.29
CA TRP A 162 -28.14 13.84 -18.60
C TRP A 162 -27.68 15.10 -17.90
N SER A 163 -28.32 16.23 -18.21
CA SER A 163 -28.04 17.53 -17.61
C SER A 163 -29.29 18.20 -17.08
N SER A 164 -29.17 19.18 -16.18
CA SER A 164 -30.30 20.05 -15.79
C SER A 164 -30.99 20.68 -17.02
N ALA A 165 -32.33 20.70 -17.04
CA ALA A 165 -33.09 21.34 -18.11
C ALA A 165 -32.91 22.87 -18.14
N ASP A 166 -32.56 23.49 -17.00
CA ASP A 166 -32.27 24.92 -16.89
C ASP A 166 -30.75 25.18 -17.02
N PRO A 167 -30.28 25.70 -18.17
CA PRO A 167 -28.88 26.04 -18.38
C PRO A 167 -28.41 27.26 -17.55
N ASN A 168 -29.34 28.04 -16.98
CA ASN A 168 -29.05 29.21 -16.15
C ASN A 168 -29.16 28.91 -14.64
N ALA A 169 -29.55 27.68 -14.25
CA ALA A 169 -29.54 27.29 -12.86
C ALA A 169 -28.12 27.45 -12.30
N ALA A 170 -27.99 28.19 -11.20
CA ALA A 170 -26.70 28.44 -10.57
C ALA A 170 -25.98 27.11 -10.28
N GLY A 171 -24.84 26.86 -10.94
CA GLY A 171 -24.11 25.59 -10.85
C GLY A 171 -24.31 24.60 -12.00
N ALA A 172 -25.15 24.92 -13.00
CA ALA A 172 -25.44 24.06 -14.17
C ALA A 172 -24.20 23.67 -14.98
N GLY A 173 -23.17 24.51 -15.02
CA GLY A 173 -21.92 24.23 -15.73
C GLY A 173 -20.99 23.22 -15.03
N ASN A 174 -21.23 22.86 -13.76
CA ASN A 174 -20.25 22.11 -12.96
C ASN A 174 -20.79 20.95 -12.10
N LYS A 175 -22.11 20.75 -11.94
CA LYS A 175 -22.61 19.86 -10.87
C LYS A 175 -23.75 18.88 -11.21
N ALA A 176 -24.28 18.86 -12.43
CA ALA A 176 -25.47 18.04 -12.72
C ALA A 176 -25.36 17.30 -14.04
N ALA A 177 -24.20 16.70 -14.34
CA ALA A 177 -24.03 15.85 -15.51
C ALA A 177 -23.90 14.39 -15.07
N GLU A 178 -24.84 13.54 -15.45
CA GLU A 178 -24.62 12.09 -15.51
C GLU A 178 -24.16 11.75 -16.93
N MET A 179 -23.23 10.80 -17.04
CA MET A 179 -22.65 10.41 -18.33
C MET A 179 -22.65 8.90 -18.44
N TYR A 180 -23.14 8.39 -19.57
CA TYR A 180 -23.05 6.98 -19.95
C TYR A 180 -22.36 6.86 -21.31
N MET A 181 -21.34 6.04 -21.39
CA MET A 181 -20.53 5.80 -22.57
C MET A 181 -20.57 4.31 -22.91
N GLU A 182 -20.72 3.97 -24.18
CA GLU A 182 -20.77 2.59 -24.66
C GLU A 182 -20.05 2.46 -26.00
N GLY A 183 -19.24 1.40 -26.12
CA GLY A 183 -18.54 1.01 -27.35
C GLY A 183 -17.14 1.62 -27.44
N ASP A 184 -16.12 0.77 -27.29
CA ASP A 184 -14.69 1.11 -27.37
C ASP A 184 -14.35 2.42 -26.65
N VAL A 185 -14.75 2.50 -25.38
CA VAL A 185 -14.58 3.68 -24.53
C VAL A 185 -13.10 3.83 -24.20
N ILE A 186 -12.57 5.02 -24.48
CA ILE A 186 -11.22 5.42 -24.09
C ILE A 186 -11.32 6.74 -23.34
N PHE A 187 -10.91 6.73 -22.08
CA PHE A 187 -10.87 7.90 -21.22
C PHE A 187 -9.42 8.19 -20.83
N ARG A 188 -8.92 9.38 -21.14
CA ARG A 188 -7.55 9.80 -20.84
C ARG A 188 -7.54 11.05 -19.97
N GLN A 189 -6.68 11.04 -18.96
CA GLN A 189 -6.43 12.19 -18.10
C GLN A 189 -4.97 12.18 -17.62
N GLY A 190 -4.18 13.15 -18.07
CA GLY A 190 -2.74 13.16 -17.84
C GLY A 190 -2.08 11.90 -18.40
N GLU A 191 -1.38 11.14 -17.54
CA GLU A 191 -0.74 9.86 -17.90
C GLU A 191 -1.65 8.65 -17.73
N ARG A 192 -2.88 8.84 -17.22
CA ARG A 192 -3.83 7.74 -16.99
C ARG A 192 -4.69 7.51 -18.21
N THR A 193 -4.87 6.24 -18.57
CA THR A 193 -5.77 5.83 -19.65
C THR A 193 -6.64 4.68 -19.17
N VAL A 194 -7.96 4.81 -19.35
CA VAL A 194 -8.95 3.76 -19.09
C VAL A 194 -9.54 3.33 -20.42
N TYR A 195 -9.46 2.04 -20.71
CA TYR A 195 -10.23 1.37 -21.76
C TYR A 195 -11.40 0.65 -21.11
N ALA A 196 -12.57 0.68 -21.75
CA ALA A 196 -13.75 -0.01 -21.24
C ALA A 196 -14.73 -0.36 -22.36
N GLN A 197 -15.57 -1.36 -22.13
CA GLN A 197 -16.72 -1.62 -23.02
C GLN A 197 -17.82 -0.57 -22.79
N SER A 198 -18.09 -0.26 -21.52
CA SER A 198 -19.05 0.78 -21.14
C SER A 198 -18.68 1.41 -19.82
N MET A 199 -19.02 2.67 -19.65
CA MET A 199 -18.73 3.44 -18.45
C MET A 199 -19.93 4.32 -18.09
N TYR A 200 -20.28 4.36 -16.81
CA TYR A 200 -21.28 5.24 -16.24
C TYR A 200 -20.62 6.08 -15.14
N TYR A 201 -20.92 7.36 -15.09
CA TYR A 201 -20.44 8.25 -14.04
C TYR A 201 -21.47 9.33 -13.71
N ASN A 202 -21.77 9.49 -12.42
CA ASN A 202 -22.60 10.56 -11.90
C ASN A 202 -21.69 11.57 -11.17
N VAL A 203 -21.57 12.78 -11.73
CA VAL A 203 -20.68 13.83 -11.21
C VAL A 203 -21.13 14.35 -9.84
N ALA A 204 -22.44 14.39 -9.58
CA ALA A 204 -22.99 14.94 -8.34
C ALA A 204 -22.72 14.05 -7.13
N THR A 205 -22.83 12.73 -7.30
CA THR A 205 -22.65 11.72 -6.25
C THR A 205 -21.23 11.15 -6.22
N GLN A 206 -20.41 11.40 -7.26
CA GLN A 206 -19.08 10.83 -7.44
C GLN A 206 -19.10 9.29 -7.42
N VAL A 207 -20.16 8.73 -8.00
CA VAL A 207 -20.38 7.28 -8.14
C VAL A 207 -20.28 6.91 -9.61
N GLY A 208 -19.65 5.77 -9.89
CA GLY A 208 -19.45 5.31 -11.25
C GLY A 208 -19.30 3.81 -11.35
N ALA A 209 -19.46 3.30 -12.57
CA ALA A 209 -19.22 1.90 -12.91
C ALA A 209 -18.55 1.82 -14.27
N VAL A 210 -17.55 0.94 -14.38
CA VAL A 210 -16.82 0.66 -15.62
C VAL A 210 -16.88 -0.85 -15.83
N LEU A 211 -17.37 -1.27 -17.00
CA LEU A 211 -17.45 -2.69 -17.38
C LEU A 211 -16.31 -3.04 -18.32
N ASP A 212 -15.69 -4.19 -18.05
CA ASP A 212 -14.46 -4.66 -18.70
C ASP A 212 -13.39 -3.57 -18.77
N ALA A 213 -13.09 -3.03 -17.60
CA ALA A 213 -12.15 -1.94 -17.40
C ALA A 213 -10.71 -2.42 -17.58
N GLU A 214 -9.91 -1.64 -18.30
CA GLU A 214 -8.47 -1.78 -18.37
C GLU A 214 -7.81 -0.40 -18.17
N LEU A 215 -7.23 -0.21 -17.00
CA LEU A 215 -6.60 1.02 -16.56
C LEU A 215 -5.08 0.91 -16.67
N LEU A 216 -4.47 1.93 -17.24
CA LEU A 216 -3.05 2.20 -17.19
C LEU A 216 -2.81 3.42 -16.30
N THR A 217 -2.02 3.29 -15.23
CA THR A 217 -1.73 4.38 -14.30
C THR A 217 -0.27 4.35 -13.82
N PRO A 218 0.39 5.50 -13.64
CA PRO A 218 1.67 5.54 -12.95
C PRO A 218 1.51 5.14 -11.48
N ALA A 219 2.58 4.64 -10.86
CA ALA A 219 2.65 4.31 -9.45
C ALA A 219 3.86 4.98 -8.76
N PRO A 220 3.72 5.37 -7.48
CA PRO A 220 4.86 5.78 -6.67
C PRO A 220 5.91 4.65 -6.59
N GLY A 221 7.20 5.00 -6.76
CA GLY A 221 8.30 4.03 -6.66
C GLY A 221 8.43 3.06 -7.84
N TYR A 222 7.62 3.23 -8.90
CA TYR A 222 7.72 2.43 -10.13
C TYR A 222 7.91 3.35 -11.34
N GLU A 223 9.05 3.22 -12.02
CA GLU A 223 9.32 3.92 -13.28
C GLU A 223 8.57 3.22 -14.43
N GLY A 224 7.25 3.42 -14.49
CA GLY A 224 6.40 2.86 -15.53
C GLY A 224 4.90 2.98 -15.23
N LEU A 225 4.09 2.40 -16.11
CA LEU A 225 2.64 2.32 -15.95
C LEU A 225 2.25 0.93 -15.45
N LEU A 226 1.46 0.90 -14.38
CA LEU A 226 0.77 -0.31 -13.93
C LEU A 226 -0.46 -0.55 -14.79
N ARG A 227 -0.71 -1.82 -15.11
CA ARG A 227 -1.88 -2.27 -15.83
C ARG A 227 -2.81 -2.98 -14.85
N LEU A 228 -4.01 -2.43 -14.69
CA LEU A 228 -5.10 -3.00 -13.93
C LEU A 228 -6.23 -3.37 -14.88
N LYS A 229 -6.71 -4.60 -14.81
CA LYS A 229 -7.86 -5.06 -15.58
C LYS A 229 -8.93 -5.57 -14.62
N ALA A 230 -10.19 -5.25 -14.84
CA ALA A 230 -11.28 -5.74 -13.99
C ALA A 230 -12.53 -5.94 -14.83
N ARG A 231 -13.28 -7.02 -14.56
CA ARG A 231 -14.57 -7.26 -15.23
C ARG A 231 -15.57 -6.17 -14.87
N VAL A 232 -15.58 -5.77 -13.60
CA VAL A 232 -16.42 -4.66 -13.11
C VAL A 232 -15.57 -3.83 -12.16
N LEU A 233 -15.47 -2.53 -12.41
CA LEU A 233 -14.90 -1.56 -11.48
C LEU A 233 -15.99 -0.57 -11.09
N ARG A 234 -16.25 -0.41 -9.79
CA ARG A 234 -17.26 0.49 -9.24
C ARG A 234 -16.61 1.49 -8.31
N GLN A 235 -16.96 2.74 -8.46
CA GLN A 235 -16.72 3.76 -7.45
C GLN A 235 -18.02 3.92 -6.66
N VAL A 236 -18.01 3.49 -5.40
CA VAL A 236 -19.19 3.50 -4.51
C VAL A 236 -19.30 4.83 -3.76
N GLY A 237 -18.18 5.56 -3.64
CA GLY A 237 -18.14 6.92 -3.14
C GLY A 237 -16.84 7.62 -3.54
N PRO A 238 -16.62 8.86 -3.11
CA PRO A 238 -15.46 9.67 -3.51
C PRO A 238 -14.12 8.97 -3.26
N ASN A 239 -14.06 8.20 -2.17
CA ASN A 239 -12.85 7.53 -1.69
C ASN A 239 -13.00 6.00 -1.59
N SER A 240 -14.02 5.40 -2.21
CA SER A 240 -14.28 3.95 -2.08
C SER A 240 -14.52 3.30 -3.44
N PHE A 241 -13.71 2.30 -3.74
CA PHE A 241 -13.68 1.61 -5.01
C PHE A 241 -13.78 0.10 -4.79
N GLN A 242 -14.48 -0.59 -5.67
CA GLN A 242 -14.68 -2.02 -5.65
C GLN A 242 -14.41 -2.58 -7.05
N ALA A 243 -13.66 -3.67 -7.14
CA ALA A 243 -13.36 -4.36 -8.38
C ALA A 243 -13.70 -5.84 -8.26
N GLN A 244 -14.30 -6.41 -9.32
CA GLN A 244 -14.58 -7.84 -9.43
C GLN A 244 -13.73 -8.45 -10.53
N ASP A 245 -13.20 -9.65 -10.27
CA ASP A 245 -12.27 -10.36 -11.14
C ASP A 245 -11.17 -9.42 -11.65
N ALA A 246 -10.44 -8.83 -10.71
CA ALA A 246 -9.41 -7.84 -10.98
C ALA A 246 -8.05 -8.51 -11.16
N ALA A 247 -7.29 -8.10 -12.16
CA ALA A 247 -5.90 -8.49 -12.38
C ALA A 247 -5.00 -7.25 -12.41
N PHE A 248 -3.81 -7.40 -11.85
CA PHE A 248 -2.81 -6.35 -11.68
C PHE A 248 -1.45 -6.84 -12.15
N THR A 249 -0.78 -6.04 -12.99
CA THR A 249 0.56 -6.37 -13.49
C THR A 249 1.34 -5.10 -13.83
N SER A 250 2.66 -5.16 -13.64
CA SER A 250 3.61 -4.18 -14.17
C SER A 250 4.15 -4.56 -15.57
N SER A 251 3.72 -5.70 -16.12
CA SER A 251 4.12 -6.11 -17.47
C SER A 251 3.35 -5.32 -18.54
N ARG A 252 4.09 -4.78 -19.51
CA ARG A 252 3.53 -4.03 -20.66
C ARG A 252 3.25 -4.88 -21.90
N LEU A 253 3.49 -6.19 -21.82
CA LEU A 253 3.21 -7.09 -22.94
C LEU A 253 1.69 -7.19 -23.17
N GLY A 254 1.29 -7.45 -24.42
CA GLY A 254 -0.12 -7.67 -24.76
C GLY A 254 -0.73 -8.77 -23.88
N VAL A 255 -0.02 -9.90 -23.76
CA VAL A 255 -0.25 -10.94 -22.76
C VAL A 255 0.86 -10.89 -21.71
N PRO A 256 0.57 -10.50 -20.46
CA PRO A 256 1.57 -10.41 -19.41
C PRO A 256 2.10 -11.80 -19.02
N ARG A 257 3.37 -11.88 -18.62
CA ARG A 257 4.01 -13.12 -18.17
C ARG A 257 3.83 -13.37 -16.67
N TYR A 258 3.29 -12.40 -15.95
CA TYR A 258 2.88 -12.54 -14.56
C TYR A 258 1.78 -11.54 -14.25
N TRP A 259 0.87 -11.90 -13.36
CA TRP A 259 -0.08 -10.97 -12.78
C TRP A 259 -0.60 -11.50 -11.44
N PHE A 260 -1.01 -10.57 -10.61
CA PHE A 260 -1.79 -10.85 -9.41
C PHE A 260 -3.27 -10.71 -9.77
N GLN A 261 -4.07 -11.75 -9.51
CA GLN A 261 -5.50 -11.73 -9.75
C GLN A 261 -6.26 -11.87 -8.44
N SER A 262 -7.36 -11.13 -8.29
CA SER A 262 -8.29 -11.26 -7.18
C SER A 262 -9.72 -11.43 -7.70
N GLY A 263 -10.52 -12.27 -7.03
CA GLY A 263 -11.95 -12.38 -7.31
C GLY A 263 -12.72 -11.13 -6.89
N GLU A 264 -12.36 -10.53 -5.76
CA GLU A 264 -12.93 -9.28 -5.26
C GLU A 264 -11.81 -8.41 -4.69
N ALA A 265 -11.77 -7.13 -5.02
CA ALA A 265 -10.86 -6.17 -4.44
C ALA A 265 -11.59 -4.89 -4.05
N THR A 266 -11.24 -4.31 -2.92
CA THR A 266 -11.78 -3.05 -2.42
C THR A 266 -10.63 -2.11 -2.15
N PHE A 267 -10.80 -0.84 -2.44
CA PHE A 267 -9.85 0.21 -2.10
C PHE A 267 -10.60 1.34 -1.40
N GLU A 268 -10.12 1.75 -0.24
CA GLU A 268 -10.68 2.83 0.57
C GLU A 268 -9.59 3.81 0.99
N ASP A 269 -9.83 5.10 0.75
CA ASP A 269 -8.98 6.19 1.28
C ASP A 269 -9.68 6.87 2.46
N ARG A 270 -9.16 6.64 3.67
CA ARG A 270 -9.67 7.20 4.92
C ARG A 270 -8.74 8.30 5.41
N ALA A 271 -9.25 9.52 5.38
CA ALA A 271 -8.65 10.68 6.02
C ALA A 271 -8.82 10.58 7.56
N LEU A 272 -7.72 10.33 8.28
CA LEU A 272 -7.66 10.34 9.74
C LEU A 272 -6.88 11.56 10.23
N PRO A 273 -7.39 12.31 11.23
CA PRO A 273 -6.63 13.42 11.80
C PRO A 273 -5.35 12.89 12.47
N ARG A 274 -4.20 13.45 12.11
CA ARG A 274 -2.92 13.15 12.75
C ARG A 274 -2.96 13.70 14.16
N LEU A 275 -2.73 12.86 15.16
CA LEU A 275 -2.74 13.27 16.57
C LEU A 275 -1.34 13.67 17.02
N ASP A 276 -1.23 14.72 17.80
CA ASP A 276 0.00 15.14 18.45
C ASP A 276 0.43 14.07 19.49
N PRO A 277 1.64 13.48 19.37
CA PRO A 277 2.13 12.46 20.28
C PRO A 277 2.17 12.90 21.75
N LEU A 278 2.28 14.20 22.02
CA LEU A 278 2.44 14.75 23.37
C LEU A 278 1.10 15.16 24.00
N THR A 279 0.10 15.54 23.20
CA THR A 279 -1.17 16.11 23.67
C THR A 279 -2.41 15.30 23.31
N GLY A 280 -2.32 14.36 22.36
CA GLY A 280 -3.44 13.54 21.89
C GLY A 280 -4.51 14.32 21.13
N GLN A 281 -4.26 15.59 20.82
CA GLN A 281 -5.15 16.46 20.06
C GLN A 281 -4.83 16.37 18.55
N PRO A 282 -5.81 16.57 17.66
CA PRO A 282 -5.54 16.72 16.23
C PRO A 282 -4.52 17.83 15.99
N MET A 283 -3.41 17.49 15.34
CA MET A 283 -2.41 18.46 14.92
C MET A 283 -3.02 19.42 13.92
N VAL A 284 -2.74 20.70 14.09
CA VAL A 284 -3.16 21.76 13.18
C VAL A 284 -1.91 22.37 12.57
N ASN A 285 -1.92 22.55 11.25
CA ASN A 285 -0.83 23.24 10.57
C ASN A 285 -0.77 24.69 11.06
N PRO A 286 0.35 25.15 11.67
CA PRO A 286 0.44 26.47 12.27
C PRO A 286 0.37 27.62 11.26
N VAL A 287 0.53 27.34 9.96
CA VAL A 287 0.46 28.33 8.87
C VAL A 287 -0.94 28.37 8.25
N THR A 288 -1.57 27.22 8.02
CA THR A 288 -2.87 27.16 7.31
C THR A 288 -4.08 27.07 8.24
N GLY A 289 -3.89 26.72 9.52
CA GLY A 289 -4.97 26.52 10.47
C GLY A 289 -5.82 25.27 10.22
N GLU A 290 -5.43 24.44 9.25
CA GLU A 290 -6.13 23.19 8.90
C GLU A 290 -5.58 22.01 9.69
N MET A 291 -6.46 21.05 10.01
CA MET A 291 -6.04 19.79 10.62
C MET A 291 -5.08 19.05 9.69
N VAL A 292 -3.96 18.58 10.23
CA VAL A 292 -3.05 17.68 9.52
C VAL A 292 -3.73 16.32 9.45
N VAL A 293 -3.98 15.83 8.24
CA VAL A 293 -4.69 14.56 8.00
C VAL A 293 -3.73 13.55 7.39
N ASP A 294 -3.68 12.37 8.00
CA ASP A 294 -3.08 11.17 7.42
C ASP A 294 -4.10 10.44 6.56
N HIS A 295 -3.71 10.15 5.32
CA HIS A 295 -4.53 9.36 4.40
C HIS A 295 -4.14 7.90 4.56
N ASN A 296 -5.03 7.08 5.14
CA ASN A 296 -4.87 5.64 5.20
C ASN A 296 -5.53 5.02 3.96
N ARG A 297 -4.73 4.41 3.08
CA ARG A 297 -5.15 3.92 1.76
C ARG A 297 -5.22 2.41 1.78
N LEU A 298 -6.30 1.88 2.33
CA LEU A 298 -6.48 0.45 2.53
C LEU A 298 -6.98 -0.23 1.24
N ALA A 299 -6.21 -1.16 0.70
CA ALA A 299 -6.68 -2.17 -0.23
C ALA A 299 -6.94 -3.49 0.50
N THR A 300 -8.09 -4.11 0.24
CA THR A 300 -8.36 -5.48 0.65
C THR A 300 -8.83 -6.31 -0.53
N SER A 301 -8.52 -7.59 -0.55
CA SER A 301 -8.89 -8.45 -1.66
C SER A 301 -9.07 -9.92 -1.24
N ARG A 302 -9.90 -10.66 -1.98
CA ARG A 302 -10.34 -12.00 -1.63
C ARG A 302 -10.20 -12.95 -2.81
N SER A 303 -9.83 -14.20 -2.51
CA SER A 303 -9.59 -15.25 -3.51
C SER A 303 -8.52 -14.83 -4.52
N ASN A 304 -7.31 -14.62 -4.00
CA ASN A 304 -6.19 -14.11 -4.77
C ASN A 304 -5.36 -15.24 -5.38
N PHE A 305 -4.83 -15.01 -6.56
CA PHE A 305 -3.99 -15.94 -7.31
C PHE A 305 -2.82 -15.19 -7.92
N ILE A 306 -1.63 -15.77 -7.84
CA ILE A 306 -0.46 -15.30 -8.58
C ILE A 306 -0.30 -16.21 -9.79
N TYR A 307 -0.25 -15.60 -10.97
CA TYR A 307 -0.05 -16.29 -12.23
C TYR A 307 1.38 -16.07 -12.73
N ALA A 308 1.99 -17.14 -13.22
CA ALA A 308 3.22 -17.10 -14.01
C ALA A 308 2.88 -17.65 -15.41
N GLY A 309 2.79 -16.76 -16.39
CA GLY A 309 2.07 -17.04 -17.64
C GLY A 309 0.62 -17.42 -17.32
N GLU A 310 0.10 -18.45 -17.95
CA GLU A 310 -1.29 -18.90 -17.75
C GLU A 310 -1.46 -19.86 -16.56
N ILE A 311 -0.38 -20.14 -15.82
CA ILE A 311 -0.38 -21.12 -14.73
C ILE A 311 -0.54 -20.40 -13.39
N PRO A 312 -1.57 -20.70 -12.58
CA PRO A 312 -1.66 -20.22 -11.22
C PRO A 312 -0.61 -20.95 -10.37
N VAL A 313 0.38 -20.23 -9.87
CA VAL A 313 1.48 -20.81 -9.07
C VAL A 313 1.22 -20.73 -7.57
N PHE A 314 0.35 -19.83 -7.14
CA PHE A 314 0.09 -19.59 -5.72
C PHE A 314 -1.32 -19.04 -5.49
N TYR A 315 -1.96 -19.51 -4.42
CA TYR A 315 -3.31 -19.08 -4.00
C TYR A 315 -3.26 -18.46 -2.61
N TRP A 316 -3.99 -17.37 -2.41
CA TRP A 316 -4.09 -16.67 -1.14
C TRP A 316 -5.52 -16.19 -0.82
N PRO A 317 -6.16 -16.66 0.27
CA PRO A 317 -7.59 -16.41 0.52
C PRO A 317 -7.99 -14.94 0.74
N ARG A 318 -7.20 -14.17 1.50
CA ARG A 318 -7.54 -12.79 1.92
C ARG A 318 -6.26 -11.96 1.93
N PHE A 319 -6.17 -10.89 1.16
CA PHE A 319 -5.03 -9.98 1.12
C PHE A 319 -5.46 -8.59 1.61
N ALA A 320 -4.63 -7.91 2.39
CA ALA A 320 -4.91 -6.55 2.87
C ALA A 320 -3.59 -5.77 2.96
N THR A 321 -3.56 -4.58 2.37
CA THR A 321 -2.39 -3.69 2.34
C THR A 321 -2.82 -2.25 2.52
N ASP A 322 -2.00 -1.44 3.19
CA ASP A 322 -2.12 0.03 3.16
C ASP A 322 -1.11 0.57 2.15
N PHE A 323 -1.55 1.26 1.10
CA PHE A 323 -0.67 1.80 0.05
C PHE A 323 0.24 2.96 0.52
N THR A 324 0.21 3.33 1.80
CA THR A 324 1.21 4.20 2.41
C THR A 324 2.55 3.49 2.70
N LYS A 325 2.56 2.14 2.78
CA LYS A 325 3.74 1.28 2.86
C LYS A 325 3.66 0.17 1.79
N PRO A 326 4.73 -0.25 1.12
CA PRO A 326 4.65 -1.31 0.11
C PRO A 326 4.28 -2.66 0.75
N GLY A 327 2.99 -3.01 0.77
CA GLY A 327 2.47 -4.18 1.47
C GLY A 327 2.37 -5.42 0.57
N ILE A 328 3.42 -6.22 0.62
CA ILE A 328 3.36 -7.64 0.28
C ILE A 328 3.60 -8.38 1.60
N TYR A 329 2.89 -9.48 1.84
CA TYR A 329 3.12 -10.36 3.01
C TYR A 329 4.59 -10.70 3.20
N LEU A 330 5.27 -10.90 2.08
CA LEU A 330 6.70 -11.07 1.96
C LEU A 330 7.30 -9.69 1.67
N THR A 331 7.86 -9.06 2.70
CA THR A 331 8.49 -7.74 2.60
C THR A 331 9.84 -7.82 1.89
N SER A 332 10.55 -8.95 2.02
CA SER A 332 11.83 -9.17 1.37
C SER A 332 12.07 -10.63 1.04
N ILE A 333 12.70 -10.89 -0.12
CA ILE A 333 13.36 -12.15 -0.43
C ILE A 333 14.78 -11.86 -0.90
N LYS A 334 15.76 -12.49 -0.25
CA LYS A 334 17.18 -12.31 -0.54
C LYS A 334 17.79 -13.66 -0.87
N PHE A 335 18.57 -13.70 -1.94
CA PHE A 335 19.34 -14.86 -2.34
C PHE A 335 20.83 -14.57 -2.16
N GLY A 336 21.57 -15.51 -1.59
CA GLY A 336 23.00 -15.39 -1.37
C GLY A 336 23.72 -16.70 -1.65
N SER A 337 25.02 -16.64 -1.87
CA SER A 337 25.88 -17.82 -1.97
C SER A 337 27.29 -17.46 -1.51
N ASP A 338 27.79 -18.14 -0.48
CA ASP A 338 29.14 -17.97 0.02
C ASP A 338 29.70 -19.28 0.59
N ARG A 339 30.94 -19.26 1.11
CA ARG A 339 31.62 -20.45 1.65
C ARG A 339 31.34 -20.72 3.14
N VAL A 340 30.56 -19.85 3.78
CA VAL A 340 30.30 -19.89 5.23
C VAL A 340 28.91 -20.45 5.47
N PHE A 341 27.92 -19.97 4.72
CA PHE A 341 26.51 -20.33 4.82
C PHE A 341 26.00 -21.12 3.62
N GLY A 342 26.82 -21.28 2.58
CA GLY A 342 26.44 -21.93 1.33
C GLY A 342 25.41 -21.13 0.55
N ASN A 343 24.46 -21.81 -0.09
CA ASN A 343 23.33 -21.18 -0.79
C ASN A 343 22.26 -20.74 0.21
N GLN A 344 21.81 -19.51 0.07
CA GLN A 344 20.96 -18.82 1.05
C GLN A 344 19.66 -18.37 0.40
N VAL A 345 18.55 -18.62 1.08
CA VAL A 345 17.25 -18.04 0.78
C VAL A 345 16.74 -17.43 2.08
N ARG A 346 16.64 -16.10 2.12
CA ARG A 346 16.17 -15.38 3.30
C ARG A 346 14.86 -14.68 2.97
N THR A 347 13.85 -14.87 3.80
CA THR A 347 12.53 -14.29 3.59
C THR A 347 12.09 -13.52 4.81
N GLU A 348 11.55 -12.33 4.60
CA GLU A 348 11.01 -11.46 5.65
C GLU A 348 9.51 -11.27 5.41
N TRP A 349 8.71 -11.41 6.45
CA TRP A 349 7.26 -11.45 6.39
C TRP A 349 6.64 -10.44 7.35
N ASP A 350 5.64 -9.69 6.89
CA ASP A 350 4.87 -8.77 7.74
C ASP A 350 3.86 -9.55 8.61
N LEU A 351 4.09 -9.55 9.92
CA LEU A 351 3.26 -10.30 10.86
C LEU A 351 1.89 -9.66 11.10
N TYR A 352 1.75 -8.34 10.97
CA TYR A 352 0.44 -7.70 11.03
C TYR A 352 -0.45 -8.20 9.89
N GLN A 353 0.11 -8.33 8.70
CA GLN A 353 -0.60 -8.87 7.56
C GLN A 353 -0.92 -10.35 7.77
N ILE A 354 0.05 -11.18 8.18
CA ILE A 354 -0.16 -12.63 8.43
C ILE A 354 -1.30 -12.86 9.44
N PHE A 355 -1.31 -12.10 10.53
CA PHE A 355 -2.38 -12.18 11.54
C PHE A 355 -3.68 -11.47 11.12
N GLY A 356 -3.70 -10.79 9.97
CA GLY A 356 -4.88 -10.10 9.44
C GLY A 356 -5.28 -8.86 10.25
N ILE A 357 -4.31 -8.22 10.91
CA ILE A 357 -4.50 -6.99 11.67
C ILE A 357 -4.63 -5.83 10.67
N ALA A 358 -5.88 -5.45 10.37
CA ALA A 358 -6.20 -4.45 9.35
C ALA A 358 -5.81 -3.01 9.72
N SER A 359 -5.54 -2.75 11.00
CA SER A 359 -5.13 -1.42 11.50
C SER A 359 -4.07 -1.62 12.58
N PRO A 360 -2.81 -1.87 12.17
CA PRO A 360 -1.71 -1.94 13.13
C PRO A 360 -1.58 -0.59 13.85
N PRO A 361 -1.12 -0.58 15.12
CA PRO A 361 -0.82 0.65 15.82
C PRO A 361 0.13 1.53 15.00
N GLN A 362 -0.12 2.84 14.98
CA GLN A 362 0.81 3.75 14.30
C GLN A 362 2.17 3.75 15.02
N GLY A 363 3.24 3.82 14.23
CA GLY A 363 4.60 3.80 14.76
C GLY A 363 5.13 2.42 15.12
N THR A 364 4.44 1.32 14.75
CA THR A 364 4.95 -0.05 14.95
C THR A 364 5.26 -0.76 13.63
N ASP A 365 6.27 -1.61 13.65
CA ASP A 365 6.63 -2.55 12.57
C ASP A 365 6.94 -3.92 13.18
N TRP A 366 6.36 -4.99 12.62
CA TRP A 366 6.53 -6.34 13.13
C TRP A 366 6.75 -7.32 11.99
N THR A 367 7.95 -7.88 11.94
CA THR A 367 8.36 -8.83 10.91
C THR A 367 8.74 -10.18 11.50
N ALA A 368 8.55 -11.23 10.70
CA ALA A 368 9.11 -12.56 10.92
C ALA A 368 10.11 -12.87 9.83
N SER A 369 11.22 -13.51 10.17
CA SER A 369 12.19 -14.02 9.20
C SER A 369 12.16 -15.55 9.15
N LEU A 370 12.25 -16.08 7.95
CA LEU A 370 12.49 -17.50 7.69
C LEU A 370 13.65 -17.62 6.71
N ASP A 371 14.74 -18.18 7.20
CA ASP A 371 16.01 -18.26 6.50
C ASP A 371 16.39 -19.72 6.26
N TYR A 372 16.84 -20.03 5.06
CA TYR A 372 17.43 -21.31 4.72
C TYR A 372 18.88 -21.09 4.28
N LEU A 373 19.80 -21.75 4.97
CA LEU A 373 21.24 -21.69 4.73
C LEU A 373 21.72 -23.13 4.47
N SER A 374 22.18 -23.43 3.25
CA SER A 374 22.45 -24.83 2.86
C SER A 374 23.48 -25.54 3.74
N ASP A 375 24.42 -24.78 4.31
CA ASP A 375 25.53 -25.33 5.09
C ASP A 375 25.31 -25.20 6.62
N ARG A 376 24.17 -24.64 7.05
CA ARG A 376 23.81 -24.47 8.47
C ARG A 376 22.47 -25.08 8.84
N GLY A 377 21.42 -24.82 8.05
CA GLY A 377 20.06 -25.26 8.35
C GLY A 377 19.01 -24.17 8.20
N TRP A 378 17.91 -24.32 8.94
CA TRP A 378 16.77 -23.39 8.93
C TRP A 378 16.85 -22.44 10.12
N GLY A 379 16.89 -21.14 9.83
CA GLY A 379 16.78 -20.06 10.80
C GLY A 379 15.38 -19.47 10.83
N VAL A 380 14.92 -19.09 12.01
CA VAL A 380 13.66 -18.37 12.21
C VAL A 380 13.88 -17.21 13.16
N GLY A 381 13.25 -16.08 12.88
CA GLY A 381 13.32 -14.93 13.76
C GLY A 381 12.12 -14.01 13.66
N THR A 382 12.15 -12.97 14.47
CA THR A 382 11.19 -11.88 14.48
C THR A 382 11.84 -10.60 14.94
N THR A 383 11.49 -9.50 14.28
CA THR A 383 11.92 -8.16 14.66
C THR A 383 10.68 -7.30 14.89
N PHE A 384 10.65 -6.58 16.01
CA PHE A 384 9.56 -5.69 16.38
C PHE A 384 10.13 -4.31 16.74
N GLU A 385 9.77 -3.32 15.95
CA GLU A 385 10.16 -1.91 16.13
C GLU A 385 8.94 -1.09 16.54
N TYR A 386 9.13 -0.18 17.49
CA TYR A 386 8.04 0.67 17.94
C TYR A 386 8.50 2.06 18.36
N GLU A 387 7.80 3.07 17.86
CA GLU A 387 7.88 4.47 18.27
C GLU A 387 6.46 4.94 18.65
N LEU A 388 6.20 5.03 19.95
CA LEU A 388 4.85 5.19 20.48
C LEU A 388 4.77 6.41 21.41
N PRO A 389 3.62 7.13 21.43
CA PRO A 389 3.37 8.20 22.39
C PRO A 389 3.12 7.69 23.81
N SER A 390 2.85 6.39 23.97
CA SER A 390 2.63 5.73 25.25
C SER A 390 2.97 4.25 25.16
N PHE A 391 3.35 3.63 26.27
CA PHE A 391 3.66 2.20 26.34
C PHE A 391 3.05 1.60 27.60
N LEU A 392 2.40 0.43 27.49
CA LEU A 392 1.69 -0.24 28.59
C LEU A 392 0.73 0.67 29.37
N GLY A 393 0.02 1.56 28.67
CA GLY A 393 -0.92 2.51 29.27
C GLY A 393 -0.28 3.68 30.02
N ARG A 394 1.05 3.83 29.95
CA ARG A 394 1.78 4.97 30.52
C ARG A 394 2.13 5.99 29.43
N PRO A 395 1.64 7.24 29.52
CA PRO A 395 1.99 8.30 28.58
C PRO A 395 3.48 8.64 28.62
N GLY A 396 4.06 8.89 27.45
CA GLY A 396 5.46 9.24 27.32
C GLY A 396 6.06 8.72 26.02
N PRO A 397 6.82 9.56 25.27
CA PRO A 397 7.45 9.11 24.03
C PRO A 397 8.36 7.92 24.31
N THR A 398 8.12 6.86 23.57
CA THR A 398 8.72 5.55 23.74
C THR A 398 9.31 5.09 22.42
N VAL A 399 10.55 4.64 22.44
CA VAL A 399 11.20 3.96 21.32
C VAL A 399 11.69 2.61 21.80
N GLY A 400 11.52 1.58 20.99
CA GLY A 400 12.14 0.31 21.23
C GLY A 400 12.36 -0.52 19.98
N TYR A 401 13.26 -1.49 20.14
CA TYR A 401 13.70 -2.43 19.12
C TYR A 401 13.82 -3.80 19.79
N PHE A 402 13.08 -4.78 19.31
CA PHE A 402 13.14 -6.16 19.75
C PHE A 402 13.54 -7.02 18.57
N ASP A 403 14.52 -7.88 18.74
CA ASP A 403 14.99 -8.83 17.74
C ASP A 403 15.25 -10.17 18.40
N ALA A 404 14.64 -11.21 17.88
CA ALA A 404 14.89 -12.58 18.31
C ALA A 404 15.10 -13.44 17.08
N TRP A 405 16.20 -14.18 17.02
CA TRP A 405 16.51 -15.05 15.89
C TRP A 405 17.24 -16.29 16.38
N GLY A 406 16.94 -17.44 15.80
CA GLY A 406 17.64 -18.68 16.11
C GLY A 406 17.64 -19.68 14.96
N ILE A 407 18.55 -20.64 15.04
CA ILE A 407 18.83 -21.66 14.03
C ILE A 407 19.24 -22.95 14.73
N ASP A 408 18.79 -24.09 14.20
CA ASP A 408 19.38 -25.39 14.48
C ASP A 408 20.58 -25.56 13.53
N ASP A 409 21.78 -25.32 14.04
CA ASP A 409 23.03 -25.20 13.28
C ASP A 409 23.77 -26.53 13.22
N GLN A 410 23.90 -27.08 12.01
CA GLN A 410 24.58 -28.35 11.75
C GLN A 410 26.01 -28.18 11.22
N GLY A 411 26.50 -26.93 11.15
CA GLY A 411 27.76 -26.58 10.52
C GLY A 411 28.90 -26.30 11.50
N LEU A 412 30.08 -26.01 10.93
CA LEU A 412 31.26 -25.56 11.68
C LEU A 412 31.50 -24.07 11.49
N ASP A 413 31.87 -23.38 12.57
CA ASP A 413 32.18 -21.94 12.54
C ASP A 413 33.45 -21.65 11.74
N ASN A 414 33.39 -20.56 10.98
CA ASN A 414 34.49 -19.98 10.24
C ASN A 414 34.55 -18.49 10.55
N LEU A 415 35.44 -18.14 11.47
CA LEU A 415 35.62 -16.79 12.03
C LEU A 415 36.85 -16.09 11.43
N GLY A 416 37.35 -16.61 10.30
CA GLY A 416 38.52 -16.08 9.60
C GLY A 416 39.86 -16.68 10.04
N SER A 417 40.91 -16.28 9.31
CA SER A 417 42.34 -16.65 9.53
C SER A 417 42.55 -18.11 9.97
N ASP A 418 42.90 -18.32 11.24
CA ASP A 418 43.27 -19.55 11.94
C ASP A 418 42.11 -20.22 12.69
N ARG A 419 40.93 -19.56 12.74
CA ARG A 419 39.71 -20.03 13.40
C ARG A 419 38.70 -20.56 12.39
N ARG A 420 39.11 -21.59 11.63
CA ARG A 420 38.28 -22.24 10.60
C ARG A 420 37.91 -23.66 11.02
N GLY A 421 36.63 -23.98 10.96
CA GLY A 421 36.13 -25.31 11.29
C GLY A 421 36.01 -25.55 12.80
N LEU A 422 35.62 -24.51 13.55
CA LEU A 422 35.37 -24.64 14.98
C LEU A 422 34.00 -25.30 15.20
N THR A 423 33.92 -26.24 16.13
CA THR A 423 32.63 -26.80 16.55
C THR A 423 31.93 -25.77 17.45
N PRO A 424 30.68 -25.37 17.14
CA PRO A 424 29.88 -24.53 18.03
C PRO A 424 29.73 -25.16 19.41
N GLU A 425 29.50 -24.34 20.44
CA GLU A 425 29.28 -24.82 21.81
C GLU A 425 27.88 -25.44 21.98
N GLU A 426 26.94 -25.00 21.16
CA GLU A 426 25.53 -25.41 21.16
C GLU A 426 25.07 -25.63 19.72
N ASP A 427 24.17 -26.60 19.51
CA ASP A 427 23.56 -26.86 18.19
C ASP A 427 22.41 -25.88 17.91
N LEU A 428 21.58 -25.56 18.93
CA LEU A 428 20.54 -24.55 18.82
C LEU A 428 21.11 -23.17 19.17
N ARG A 429 21.32 -22.36 18.15
CA ARG A 429 22.01 -21.07 18.26
C ARG A 429 21.06 -19.91 18.03
N GLY A 430 21.34 -18.77 18.63
CA GLY A 430 20.47 -17.61 18.46
C GLY A 430 20.80 -16.44 19.35
N ARG A 431 19.93 -15.42 19.25
CA ARG A 431 19.95 -14.24 20.11
C ARG A 431 18.56 -13.76 20.45
N VAL A 432 18.48 -13.04 21.57
CA VAL A 432 17.36 -12.16 21.91
C VAL A 432 17.94 -10.82 22.31
N LEU A 433 17.62 -9.77 21.55
CA LEU A 433 18.02 -8.40 21.79
C LEU A 433 16.78 -7.53 21.93
N TRP A 434 16.58 -6.94 23.11
CA TRP A 434 15.55 -5.94 23.32
C TRP A 434 16.17 -4.65 23.84
N LYS A 435 15.92 -3.55 23.15
CA LYS A 435 16.30 -2.20 23.55
C LYS A 435 15.03 -1.39 23.72
N HIS A 436 14.91 -0.73 24.86
CA HIS A 436 13.74 0.07 25.17
C HIS A 436 14.14 1.37 25.83
N ARG A 437 13.52 2.48 25.42
CA ARG A 437 13.63 3.76 26.10
C ARG A 437 12.29 4.46 26.12
N GLN A 438 11.87 4.85 27.32
CA GLN A 438 10.65 5.61 27.55
C GLN A 438 10.95 6.85 28.38
N ARG A 439 10.45 8.01 27.96
CA ARG A 439 10.50 9.25 28.74
C ARG A 439 9.13 9.58 29.28
N PHE A 440 9.05 9.94 30.55
CA PHE A 440 7.82 10.33 31.21
C PHE A 440 7.74 11.86 31.36
N TRP A 441 6.52 12.38 31.48
CA TRP A 441 6.22 13.82 31.55
C TRP A 441 6.85 14.56 32.72
N ASN A 442 7.24 13.85 33.78
CA ASN A 442 7.86 14.41 34.98
C ASN A 442 9.39 14.53 34.88
N GLY A 443 10.01 14.23 33.73
CA GLY A 443 11.47 14.23 33.56
C GLY A 443 12.15 12.91 33.98
N LEU A 444 11.37 11.88 34.30
CA LEU A 444 11.86 10.50 34.47
C LEU A 444 12.11 9.87 33.09
N GLN A 445 13.16 9.08 32.98
CA GLN A 445 13.47 8.24 31.82
C GLN A 445 13.74 6.83 32.29
N PHE A 446 13.11 5.86 31.63
CA PHE A 446 13.44 4.45 31.75
C PHE A 446 14.20 4.00 30.50
N SER A 447 15.32 3.32 30.69
CA SER A 447 16.04 2.61 29.63
C SER A 447 16.18 1.14 30.05
N GLY A 448 15.93 0.21 29.13
CA GLY A 448 16.14 -1.22 29.35
C GLY A 448 16.85 -1.85 28.17
N GLU A 449 17.76 -2.78 28.46
CA GLU A 449 18.43 -3.62 27.48
C GLU A 449 18.35 -5.08 27.95
N LEU A 450 17.98 -5.99 27.06
CA LEU A 450 18.08 -7.44 27.26
C LEU A 450 18.91 -7.96 26.09
N GLY A 451 20.06 -8.54 26.38
CA GLY A 451 20.98 -9.08 25.39
C GLY A 451 21.36 -10.50 25.76
N TYR A 452 20.69 -11.47 25.15
CA TYR A 452 20.98 -12.89 25.30
C TYR A 452 21.53 -13.45 23.99
N ILE A 453 22.60 -14.24 24.09
CA ILE A 453 23.29 -14.88 22.96
C ILE A 453 23.55 -16.35 23.36
N SER A 454 23.35 -17.28 22.43
CA SER A 454 23.51 -18.71 22.69
C SER A 454 24.95 -19.12 23.04
N ASP A 455 25.92 -18.65 22.28
CA ASP A 455 27.32 -19.05 22.39
C ASP A 455 28.28 -17.91 22.03
N ARG A 456 29.56 -18.09 22.37
CA ARG A 456 30.58 -17.05 22.20
C ARG A 456 30.87 -16.65 20.76
N ASN A 457 30.65 -17.53 19.79
CA ASN A 457 31.00 -17.31 18.39
C ASN A 457 29.80 -16.80 17.57
N PHE A 458 28.58 -16.87 18.12
CA PHE A 458 27.36 -16.62 17.40
C PHE A 458 27.33 -15.25 16.71
N LEU A 459 27.61 -14.18 17.48
CA LEU A 459 27.60 -12.82 16.93
C LEU A 459 28.69 -12.61 15.89
N GLU A 460 29.91 -13.10 16.15
CA GLU A 460 31.03 -13.02 15.20
C GLU A 460 30.68 -13.73 13.88
N GLN A 461 30.01 -14.89 13.96
CA GLN A 461 29.66 -15.68 12.79
C GLN A 461 28.49 -15.09 11.98
N TYR A 462 27.37 -14.76 12.64
CA TYR A 462 26.12 -14.39 11.96
C TYR A 462 25.91 -12.88 11.83
N TYR A 463 26.55 -12.09 12.70
CA TYR A 463 26.40 -10.65 12.81
C TYR A 463 27.76 -9.94 12.91
N GLU A 464 28.74 -10.35 12.09
CA GLU A 464 30.14 -9.88 12.10
C GLU A 464 30.25 -8.35 12.21
N ARG A 465 29.46 -7.61 11.42
CA ARG A 465 29.47 -6.14 11.48
C ARG A 465 29.04 -5.58 12.84
N GLU A 466 28.05 -6.20 13.47
CA GLU A 466 27.59 -5.77 14.79
C GLU A 466 28.64 -6.13 15.84
N TRP A 467 29.22 -7.33 15.75
CA TRP A 467 30.33 -7.76 16.58
C TRP A 467 31.52 -6.79 16.53
N ASP A 468 31.92 -6.35 15.33
CA ASP A 468 33.09 -5.49 15.15
C ASP A 468 32.86 -4.02 15.53
N GLN A 469 31.65 -3.50 15.28
CA GLN A 469 31.41 -2.05 15.28
C GLN A 469 30.49 -1.58 16.41
N TRP A 470 29.67 -2.46 16.98
CA TRP A 470 28.62 -2.05 17.90
C TRP A 470 29.05 -2.27 19.36
N LYS A 471 28.33 -1.63 20.27
CA LYS A 471 28.44 -1.91 21.70
C LYS A 471 27.98 -3.35 21.96
N ASP A 472 28.72 -4.05 22.83
CA ASP A 472 28.34 -5.34 23.38
C ASP A 472 26.89 -5.36 23.89
N GLN A 473 26.23 -6.49 23.66
CA GLN A 473 24.87 -6.72 24.14
C GLN A 473 24.91 -6.98 25.65
N SER A 474 24.24 -6.10 26.40
CA SER A 474 24.18 -6.13 27.86
C SER A 474 22.74 -6.39 28.32
N THR A 475 22.58 -6.88 29.54
CA THR A 475 21.26 -7.02 30.16
C THR A 475 21.18 -6.17 31.39
N GLY A 476 20.25 -5.22 31.41
CA GLY A 476 20.13 -4.29 32.51
C GLY A 476 19.03 -3.27 32.28
N PHE A 477 18.80 -2.45 33.30
CA PHE A 477 17.88 -1.34 33.23
C PHE A 477 18.38 -0.13 33.99
N GLU A 478 17.89 1.04 33.59
CA GLU A 478 18.24 2.34 34.14
C GLU A 478 16.96 3.17 34.33
N PHE A 479 16.75 3.69 35.53
CA PHE A 479 15.79 4.75 35.82
C PHE A 479 16.53 6.03 36.16
N LYS A 480 16.39 7.04 35.30
CA LYS A 480 17.05 8.32 35.45
C LYS A 480 16.05 9.44 35.57
N GLN A 481 16.16 10.25 36.61
CA GLN A 481 15.36 11.47 36.76
C GLN A 481 16.24 12.69 36.70
N LEU A 482 15.80 13.67 35.91
CA LEU A 482 16.37 15.00 35.87
C LEU A 482 15.37 15.95 36.57
N ALA A 483 15.81 16.68 37.59
CA ALA A 483 14.97 17.61 38.34
C ALA A 483 15.77 18.87 38.72
N GLY A 484 15.51 19.98 38.03
CA GLY A 484 16.17 21.26 38.30
C GLY A 484 17.69 21.17 38.16
N ASN A 485 18.40 21.39 39.26
CA ASN A 485 19.87 21.31 39.36
C ASN A 485 20.38 19.94 39.88
N GLY A 486 19.51 18.94 40.02
CA GLY A 486 19.85 17.62 40.50
C GLY A 486 19.46 16.50 39.53
N SER A 487 20.10 15.35 39.66
CA SER A 487 19.69 14.12 39.00
C SER A 487 19.88 12.92 39.91
N TRP A 488 19.02 11.92 39.76
CA TRP A 488 19.21 10.61 40.37
C TRP A 488 19.15 9.53 39.31
N ASN A 489 19.90 8.45 39.54
CA ASN A 489 19.95 7.29 38.69
C ASN A 489 19.83 6.02 39.54
N LEU A 490 18.98 5.10 39.13
CA LEU A 490 18.89 3.74 39.66
C LEU A 490 19.14 2.79 38.51
N ALA A 491 20.21 2.01 38.58
CA ALA A 491 20.59 1.06 37.54
C ALA A 491 20.84 -0.33 38.12
N ALA A 492 20.57 -1.36 37.33
CA ALA A 492 20.98 -2.72 37.62
C ALA A 492 21.40 -3.40 36.32
N ASP A 493 22.52 -4.11 36.38
CA ASP A 493 23.12 -4.83 35.26
C ASP A 493 23.35 -6.29 35.68
N PHE A 494 22.93 -7.21 34.83
CA PHE A 494 22.94 -8.65 35.05
C PHE A 494 23.73 -9.34 33.96
N GLN A 495 24.59 -10.30 34.33
CA GLN A 495 25.33 -11.09 33.37
C GLN A 495 24.50 -12.33 32.98
N LEU A 496 23.85 -12.28 31.81
CA LEU A 496 23.17 -13.45 31.24
C LEU A 496 24.11 -14.36 30.43
N ASN A 497 25.14 -13.77 29.80
CA ASN A 497 26.07 -14.48 28.92
C ASN A 497 27.36 -14.81 29.71
N GLU A 498 27.50 -16.05 30.17
CA GLU A 498 28.59 -16.47 31.07
C GLU A 498 29.98 -16.47 30.39
N PHE A 499 30.03 -16.45 29.05
CA PHE A 499 31.26 -16.47 28.27
C PHE A 499 31.92 -15.10 28.09
N PHE A 500 31.23 -14.00 28.44
CA PHE A 500 31.82 -12.66 28.48
C PHE A 500 32.07 -12.22 29.91
N THR A 501 33.21 -11.58 30.17
CA THR A 501 33.43 -10.94 31.47
C THR A 501 32.72 -9.59 31.50
N GLN A 502 31.70 -9.46 32.35
CA GLN A 502 30.92 -8.23 32.50
C GLN A 502 30.86 -7.81 33.97
N THR A 503 30.74 -6.50 34.21
CA THR A 503 30.54 -5.97 35.57
C THR A 503 29.07 -5.98 35.89
N GLU A 504 28.67 -6.74 36.90
CA GLU A 504 27.30 -6.71 37.43
C GLU A 504 27.11 -5.59 38.46
N TRP A 505 25.94 -4.95 38.42
CA TRP A 505 25.55 -3.93 39.39
C TRP A 505 24.25 -4.32 40.06
N TRP A 506 24.32 -4.59 41.36
CA TRP A 506 23.19 -5.07 42.17
C TRP A 506 22.67 -3.99 43.12
N PRO A 507 21.44 -3.54 42.92
CA PRO A 507 21.17 -2.25 42.27
C PRO A 507 22.10 -1.11 42.72
N ARG A 508 22.54 -0.29 41.76
CA ARG A 508 23.33 0.92 42.00
C ARG A 508 22.46 2.16 42.00
N VAL A 509 22.70 3.06 42.96
CA VAL A 509 22.05 4.37 43.03
C VAL A 509 23.11 5.46 42.97
N ASP A 510 23.00 6.35 41.99
CA ASP A 510 23.83 7.55 41.87
C ASP A 510 22.98 8.81 42.04
N GLN A 511 23.50 9.80 42.75
CA GLN A 511 22.87 11.12 42.89
C GLN A 511 23.89 12.21 42.55
N PHE A 512 23.49 13.13 41.67
CA PHE A 512 24.31 14.29 41.29
C PHE A 512 23.54 15.57 41.61
N GLN A 513 24.24 16.55 42.19
CA GLN A 513 23.67 17.86 42.53
C GLN A 513 24.64 18.93 42.05
N MET A 514 24.19 19.81 41.16
CA MET A 514 24.92 21.01 40.76
C MET A 514 24.62 22.14 41.76
N GLY A 515 25.62 23.01 41.97
CA GLY A 515 25.61 24.05 42.99
C GLY A 515 24.27 24.75 43.15
N HIS A 516 23.80 24.83 44.39
CA HIS A 516 22.59 25.55 44.76
C HIS A 516 23.00 26.76 45.60
N SER A 517 22.31 27.88 45.43
CA SER A 517 22.51 29.04 46.27
C SER A 517 22.19 28.69 47.72
N LEU A 518 23.15 28.87 48.62
CA LEU A 518 22.91 28.70 50.06
C LEU A 518 22.13 29.93 50.55
N LEU A 519 20.93 29.70 51.10
CA LEU A 519 20.06 30.76 51.64
C LEU A 519 19.64 31.85 50.64
N GLY A 520 19.66 31.58 49.33
CA GLY A 520 19.24 32.58 48.31
C GLY A 520 20.20 33.77 48.19
N ASP A 521 21.49 33.46 48.10
CA ASP A 521 22.63 34.38 47.94
C ASP A 521 22.85 35.27 49.17
N ARG A 522 22.49 34.74 50.36
CA ARG A 522 22.65 35.42 51.65
C ARG A 522 23.93 35.01 52.39
N LEU A 523 24.82 34.29 51.72
CA LEU A 523 26.15 33.88 52.21
C LEU A 523 27.23 34.30 51.21
#